data_AF-A0A9D7ISQ2-F1
#
_entry.id   AF-A0A9D7ISQ2-F1
#
_cell.length_a   1.000
_cell.length_b   1.000
_cell.length_c   1.000
_cell.angle_alpha   90.00
_cell.angle_beta   90.00
_cell.angle_gamma   90.00
#
_symmetry.space_group_name_H-M   'P 1'
#
loop_
_entity.id
_entity.type
_entity.pdbx_description
1 polymer ?
#
loop_
_entity_poly.entity_id
_entity_poly.type
_entity_poly.pdbx_seq_one_letter_code
_entity_poly.pdbx_strand_id
1 'polypeptide(L)'
;MCGICGIAIPRQSKREVDRAQLLVMRDALVHRGPDDADILIDGSVGIGHRRLSIVDLGGGRQPMFNEDHTVSIVFNGEIYNHRELRPMLAERGHIYRTSSDTETIIHLYEEFGTKGVEHLQGMFSFAIWDAPRRRLVLTRDRLGIKPLYYAVKDDGSLFFASEIKAFIESNAIKPELNYNALADFTTNRYTSGEETLFRGVMRLLPGHTLIWSDGQVHIERYWDVSFSKPAQRLSDQEYIERFGELFHDCVKSHLMSDVPLGMFLSGGIDSSAIAAVMSRLVKADQNLFCRFCREGFKRTGVCEDRGSGLPDGASRDNSQPGTIL
;
A
#
# COMPACT_ATOMS: atom_id res chain seq x y z
N MET A 1 3.89 2.40 -7.06
CA MET A 1 2.93 2.00 -5.99
C MET A 1 1.56 2.42 -6.46
N CYS A 2 0.48 1.67 -6.31
CA CYS A 2 -0.83 2.14 -6.81
C CYS A 2 -1.34 3.41 -6.08
N GLY A 3 -2.38 4.03 -6.63
CA GLY A 3 -3.16 5.09 -6.01
C GLY A 3 -4.63 4.71 -5.92
N ILE A 4 -5.24 4.90 -4.75
CA ILE A 4 -6.69 4.70 -4.53
C ILE A 4 -7.35 6.01 -4.14
N CYS A 5 -8.61 6.18 -4.52
CA CYS A 5 -9.45 7.32 -4.11
C CYS A 5 -10.93 6.95 -4.18
N GLY A 6 -11.78 7.78 -3.58
CA GLY A 6 -13.22 7.63 -3.73
C GLY A 6 -14.04 8.66 -2.96
N ILE A 7 -15.34 8.62 -3.24
CA ILE A 7 -16.37 9.53 -2.76
C ILE A 7 -17.57 8.68 -2.32
N ALA A 8 -18.11 8.93 -1.14
CA ALA A 8 -19.35 8.32 -0.66
C ALA A 8 -20.27 9.39 -0.08
N ILE A 9 -21.49 9.47 -0.59
CA ILE A 9 -22.46 10.50 -0.27
C ILE A 9 -23.69 9.84 0.39
N PRO A 10 -24.23 10.41 1.48
CA PRO A 10 -25.42 9.86 2.13
C PRO A 10 -26.64 9.90 1.21
N ARG A 11 -27.47 8.86 1.27
CA ARG A 11 -28.64 8.70 0.40
C ARG A 11 -29.66 9.81 0.60
N GLN A 12 -29.76 10.34 1.81
CA GLN A 12 -30.68 11.43 2.15
C GLN A 12 -30.42 12.70 1.32
N SER A 13 -29.18 12.89 0.84
CA SER A 13 -28.84 14.02 -0.03
C SER A 13 -29.48 13.93 -1.42
N LYS A 14 -29.87 12.72 -1.87
CA LYS A 14 -30.30 12.40 -3.24
C LYS A 14 -29.28 12.83 -4.32
N ARG A 15 -28.03 13.07 -3.93
CA ARG A 15 -26.93 13.37 -4.85
C ARG A 15 -26.26 12.07 -5.27
N GLU A 16 -25.78 12.06 -6.49
CA GLU A 16 -24.90 11.02 -7.02
C GLU A 16 -23.46 11.51 -7.02
N VAL A 17 -22.52 10.59 -7.16
CA VAL A 17 -21.11 10.93 -7.32
C VAL A 17 -20.91 11.62 -8.67
N ASP A 18 -20.33 12.82 -8.64
CA ASP A 18 -19.87 13.47 -9.85
C ASP A 18 -18.68 12.71 -10.43
N ARG A 19 -18.92 12.08 -11.59
CA ARG A 19 -17.89 11.35 -12.32
C ARG A 19 -16.68 12.22 -12.65
N ALA A 20 -16.87 13.48 -13.03
CA ALA A 20 -15.76 14.37 -13.36
C ALA A 20 -14.88 14.63 -12.12
N GLN A 21 -15.50 14.86 -10.97
CA GLN A 21 -14.78 15.04 -9.71
C GLN A 21 -13.95 13.80 -9.34
N LEU A 22 -14.54 12.61 -9.44
CA LEU A 22 -13.83 11.35 -9.13
C LEU A 22 -12.65 11.11 -10.09
N LEU A 23 -12.81 11.43 -11.38
CA LEU A 23 -11.71 11.33 -12.35
C LEU A 23 -10.56 12.27 -12.00
N VAL A 24 -10.84 13.51 -11.59
CA VAL A 24 -9.81 14.45 -11.15
C VAL A 24 -9.06 13.93 -9.92
N MET A 25 -9.78 13.39 -8.92
CA MET A 25 -9.15 12.75 -7.76
C MET A 25 -8.20 11.62 -8.16
N ARG A 26 -8.65 10.74 -9.05
CA ARG A 26 -7.87 9.58 -9.54
C ARG A 26 -6.65 10.05 -10.34
N ASP A 27 -6.79 11.06 -11.18
CA ASP A 27 -5.76 11.48 -12.13
C ASP A 27 -4.65 12.28 -11.45
N ALA A 28 -4.94 12.94 -10.32
CA ALA A 28 -3.95 13.51 -9.42
C ALA A 28 -2.99 12.46 -8.78
N LEU A 29 -3.29 11.16 -8.95
CA LEU A 29 -2.51 10.02 -8.46
C LEU A 29 -1.77 9.26 -9.57
N VAL A 30 -1.72 9.77 -10.80
CA VAL A 30 -1.09 9.08 -11.95
C VAL A 30 0.39 8.73 -11.72
N HIS A 31 1.13 9.58 -11.01
CA HIS A 31 2.55 9.35 -10.67
C HIS A 31 2.76 8.12 -9.77
N ARG A 32 1.72 7.66 -9.06
CA ARG A 32 1.74 6.44 -8.28
C ARG A 32 1.62 5.23 -9.22
N GLY A 33 0.57 5.23 -10.03
CA GLY A 33 0.19 4.13 -10.93
C GLY A 33 0.00 4.60 -12.37
N PRO A 34 1.06 4.61 -13.19
CA PRO A 34 1.00 5.09 -14.56
C PRO A 34 0.45 4.08 -15.57
N ASP A 35 0.34 2.79 -15.22
CA ASP A 35 0.14 1.71 -16.18
C ASP A 35 -1.34 1.51 -16.57
N ASP A 36 -2.25 1.69 -15.62
CA ASP A 36 -3.69 1.52 -15.85
C ASP A 36 -4.52 2.40 -14.90
N ALA A 37 -5.78 2.64 -15.26
CA ALA A 37 -6.72 3.42 -14.48
C ALA A 37 -8.16 2.98 -14.72
N ASP A 38 -8.94 2.94 -13.65
CA ASP A 38 -10.38 2.75 -13.78
C ASP A 38 -11.14 3.37 -12.60
N ILE A 39 -12.46 3.45 -12.74
CA ILE A 39 -13.39 3.89 -11.70
C ILE A 39 -14.62 2.98 -11.68
N LEU A 40 -15.25 2.89 -10.51
CA LEU A 40 -16.59 2.37 -10.32
C LEU A 40 -17.45 3.47 -9.72
N ILE A 41 -18.67 3.63 -10.23
CA ILE A 41 -19.71 4.49 -9.65
C ILE A 41 -20.98 3.65 -9.49
N ASP A 42 -21.48 3.57 -8.27
CA ASP A 42 -22.75 2.97 -7.87
C ASP A 42 -23.59 4.03 -7.14
N GLY A 43 -24.23 4.89 -7.94
CA GLY A 43 -25.07 6.01 -7.49
C GLY A 43 -24.29 6.99 -6.59
N SER A 44 -24.53 6.92 -5.28
CA SER A 44 -23.94 7.82 -4.30
C SER A 44 -22.55 7.40 -3.81
N VAL A 45 -21.99 6.30 -4.32
CA VAL A 45 -20.63 5.84 -3.99
C VAL A 45 -19.80 5.65 -5.26
N GLY A 46 -18.55 6.08 -5.21
CA GLY A 46 -17.60 5.86 -6.30
C GLY A 46 -16.18 5.65 -5.78
N ILE A 47 -15.48 4.70 -6.38
CA ILE A 47 -14.09 4.36 -6.06
C ILE A 47 -13.25 4.40 -7.34
N GLY A 48 -11.99 4.82 -7.23
CA GLY A 48 -11.09 4.99 -8.35
C GLY A 48 -9.69 4.47 -8.04
N HIS A 49 -9.03 3.96 -9.07
CA HIS A 49 -7.72 3.32 -8.95
C HIS A 49 -6.75 3.78 -10.04
N ARG A 50 -5.47 3.87 -9.67
CA ARG A 50 -4.30 4.04 -10.54
C ARG A 50 -3.33 2.90 -10.28
N ARG A 51 -3.02 2.11 -11.31
CA ARG A 51 -2.25 0.87 -11.18
C ARG A 51 -0.78 1.08 -11.52
N LEU A 52 0.10 0.59 -10.66
CA LEU A 52 1.46 0.18 -11.04
C LEU A 52 1.46 -1.36 -11.04
N SER A 53 1.74 -1.96 -12.17
CA SER A 53 1.62 -3.41 -12.38
C SER A 53 2.90 -4.10 -11.91
N ILE A 54 2.87 -4.64 -10.69
CA ILE A 54 4.01 -5.37 -10.08
C ILE A 54 3.75 -6.89 -10.04
N VAL A 55 2.51 -7.29 -9.72
CA VAL A 55 2.06 -8.68 -9.65
C VAL A 55 0.83 -8.86 -10.55
N ASP A 56 0.79 -9.98 -11.27
CA ASP A 56 -0.26 -10.39 -12.20
C ASP A 56 -0.56 -9.30 -13.24
N LEU A 57 0.41 -9.05 -14.13
CA LEU A 57 0.35 -7.96 -15.12
C LEU A 57 -0.96 -7.94 -15.94
N GLY A 58 -1.56 -9.12 -16.20
CA GLY A 58 -2.78 -9.26 -17.00
C GLY A 58 -4.11 -9.30 -16.22
N GLY A 59 -4.14 -9.86 -15.00
CA GLY A 59 -5.37 -10.12 -14.24
C GLY A 59 -5.70 -9.12 -13.13
N GLY A 60 -4.72 -8.32 -12.68
CA GLY A 60 -4.87 -7.44 -11.50
C GLY A 60 -5.53 -6.07 -11.75
N ARG A 61 -6.43 -5.95 -12.74
CA ARG A 61 -7.14 -4.69 -13.02
C ARG A 61 -8.12 -4.35 -11.89
N GLN A 62 -8.21 -3.08 -11.53
CA GLN A 62 -9.05 -2.61 -10.42
C GLN A 62 -9.82 -1.34 -10.80
N PRO A 63 -11.07 -1.14 -10.29
CA PRO A 63 -11.73 -1.91 -9.23
C PRO A 63 -11.98 -3.38 -9.56
N MET A 64 -11.61 -4.27 -8.63
CA MET A 64 -11.80 -5.72 -8.77
C MET A 64 -13.09 -6.12 -8.08
N PHE A 65 -13.79 -7.12 -8.61
CA PHE A 65 -15.07 -7.59 -8.09
C PHE A 65 -14.96 -9.02 -7.54
N ASN A 66 -15.83 -9.35 -6.59
CA ASN A 66 -16.12 -10.74 -6.27
C ASN A 66 -16.90 -11.43 -7.42
N GLU A 67 -17.22 -12.70 -7.24
CA GLU A 67 -17.76 -13.58 -8.28
C GLU A 67 -19.11 -13.12 -8.83
N ASP A 68 -19.97 -12.58 -7.95
CA ASP A 68 -21.32 -12.12 -8.29
C ASP A 68 -21.40 -10.60 -8.53
N HIS A 69 -20.25 -9.91 -8.51
CA HIS A 69 -20.13 -8.47 -8.74
C HIS A 69 -20.89 -7.59 -7.73
N THR A 70 -21.16 -8.09 -6.52
CA THR A 70 -21.82 -7.33 -5.45
C THR A 70 -20.84 -6.63 -4.50
N VAL A 71 -19.60 -7.11 -4.43
CA VAL A 71 -18.51 -6.52 -3.65
C VAL A 71 -17.39 -6.10 -4.60
N SER A 72 -16.83 -4.91 -4.38
CA SER A 72 -15.72 -4.40 -5.18
C SER A 72 -14.62 -3.79 -4.33
N ILE A 73 -13.38 -3.81 -4.82
CA ILE A 73 -12.21 -3.31 -4.11
C ILE A 73 -11.32 -2.44 -5.00
N VAL A 74 -10.73 -1.42 -4.39
CA VAL A 74 -9.50 -0.79 -4.86
C VAL A 74 -8.41 -0.92 -3.79
N PHE A 75 -7.19 -1.24 -4.20
CA PHE A 75 -6.11 -1.68 -3.34
C PHE A 75 -4.78 -1.10 -3.80
N ASN A 76 -4.04 -0.53 -2.85
CA ASN A 76 -2.66 -0.12 -3.01
C ASN A 76 -1.82 -0.86 -1.97
N GLY A 77 -1.15 -1.93 -2.40
CA GLY A 77 -0.37 -2.75 -1.49
C GLY A 77 0.19 -4.00 -2.12
N GLU A 78 0.71 -4.85 -1.25
CA GLU A 78 1.10 -6.23 -1.53
C GLU A 78 0.69 -7.09 -0.32
N ILE A 79 0.02 -8.22 -0.55
CA ILE A 79 -0.28 -9.23 0.48
C ILE A 79 0.64 -10.44 0.30
N TYR A 80 1.69 -10.52 1.11
CA TYR A 80 2.75 -11.51 0.96
C TYR A 80 2.29 -12.95 1.23
N ASN A 81 1.33 -13.13 2.12
CA ASN A 81 0.79 -14.45 2.46
C ASN A 81 -0.43 -14.85 1.61
N HIS A 82 -0.73 -14.15 0.50
CA HIS A 82 -1.94 -14.42 -0.28
C HIS A 82 -2.01 -15.85 -0.84
N ARG A 83 -0.87 -16.43 -1.22
CA ARG A 83 -0.77 -17.81 -1.74
C ARG A 83 -1.07 -18.86 -0.67
N GLU A 84 -0.72 -18.57 0.58
CA GLU A 84 -0.96 -19.46 1.72
C GLU A 84 -2.44 -19.44 2.14
N LEU A 85 -3.11 -18.29 1.97
CA LEU A 85 -4.52 -18.13 2.31
C LEU A 85 -5.47 -18.72 1.26
N ARG A 86 -5.04 -18.76 0.00
CA ARG A 86 -5.87 -19.20 -1.13
C ARG A 86 -6.43 -20.62 -1.00
N PRO A 87 -5.67 -21.66 -0.59
CA PRO A 87 -6.23 -23.01 -0.40
C PRO A 87 -7.38 -23.02 0.62
N MET A 88 -7.21 -22.34 1.76
CA MET A 88 -8.21 -22.26 2.81
C MET A 88 -9.51 -21.58 2.33
N LEU A 89 -9.39 -20.53 1.51
CA LEU A 89 -10.56 -19.86 0.94
C LEU A 89 -11.21 -20.69 -0.17
N ALA A 90 -10.42 -21.36 -1.02
CA ALA A 90 -10.94 -22.26 -2.04
C ALA A 90 -11.72 -23.44 -1.45
N GLU A 91 -11.23 -24.03 -0.34
CA GLU A 91 -11.94 -25.08 0.41
C GLU A 91 -13.29 -24.60 0.99
N ARG A 92 -13.42 -23.30 1.26
CA ARG A 92 -14.66 -22.66 1.72
C ARG A 92 -15.60 -22.26 0.58
N GLY A 93 -15.22 -22.50 -0.67
CA GLY A 93 -16.05 -22.31 -1.85
C GLY A 93 -15.80 -21.01 -2.63
N HIS A 94 -14.78 -20.23 -2.26
CA HIS A 94 -14.39 -19.01 -3.00
C HIS A 94 -13.71 -19.38 -4.33
N ILE A 95 -14.13 -18.79 -5.44
CA ILE A 95 -13.69 -19.10 -6.80
C ILE A 95 -12.81 -17.97 -7.34
N TYR A 96 -11.50 -18.20 -7.25
CA TYR A 96 -10.52 -17.27 -7.80
C TYR A 96 -10.50 -17.26 -9.34
N ARG A 97 -10.54 -16.07 -9.92
CA ARG A 97 -10.43 -15.79 -11.35
C ARG A 97 -9.04 -15.27 -11.74
N THR A 98 -8.27 -14.76 -10.79
CA THR A 98 -6.96 -14.15 -11.02
C THR A 98 -5.88 -14.85 -10.18
N SER A 99 -4.62 -14.42 -10.37
CA SER A 99 -3.51 -14.77 -9.48
C SER A 99 -3.11 -13.61 -8.57
N SER A 100 -3.82 -12.48 -8.65
CA SER A 100 -3.58 -11.30 -7.86
C SER A 100 -3.86 -11.54 -6.38
N ASP A 101 -3.02 -10.93 -5.56
CA ASP A 101 -3.18 -10.84 -4.11
C ASP A 101 -4.44 -10.04 -3.70
N THR A 102 -4.91 -9.14 -4.57
CA THR A 102 -6.11 -8.33 -4.36
C THR A 102 -7.36 -9.19 -4.16
N GLU A 103 -7.49 -10.28 -4.92
CA GLU A 103 -8.65 -11.18 -4.87
C GLU A 103 -8.78 -11.89 -3.51
N THR A 104 -7.64 -12.24 -2.89
CA THR A 104 -7.63 -12.79 -1.53
C THR A 104 -8.24 -11.84 -0.50
N ILE A 105 -8.10 -10.52 -0.67
CA ILE A 105 -8.68 -9.53 0.25
C ILE A 105 -10.21 -9.54 0.15
N ILE A 106 -10.76 -9.64 -1.06
CA ILE A 106 -12.20 -9.69 -1.29
C ILE A 106 -12.79 -10.93 -0.62
N HIS A 107 -12.21 -12.10 -0.86
CA HIS A 107 -12.72 -13.36 -0.30
C HIS A 107 -12.59 -13.42 1.22
N LEU A 108 -11.51 -12.88 1.81
CA LEU A 108 -11.41 -12.74 3.27
C LEU A 108 -12.51 -11.84 3.83
N TYR A 109 -12.87 -10.78 3.11
CA TYR A 109 -13.95 -9.89 3.50
C TYR A 109 -15.32 -10.57 3.40
N GLU A 110 -15.56 -11.37 2.37
CA GLU A 110 -16.79 -12.15 2.25
C GLU A 110 -16.93 -13.17 3.39
N GLU A 111 -15.84 -13.85 3.73
CA GLU A 111 -15.80 -14.89 4.76
C GLU A 111 -15.89 -14.33 6.18
N PHE A 112 -15.11 -13.29 6.49
CA PHE A 112 -14.90 -12.81 7.86
C PHE A 112 -15.35 -11.36 8.09
N GLY A 113 -15.91 -10.70 7.08
CA GLY A 113 -16.25 -9.28 7.14
C GLY A 113 -15.03 -8.39 7.36
N THR A 114 -15.19 -7.36 8.20
CA THR A 114 -14.10 -6.42 8.52
C THR A 114 -12.94 -7.06 9.29
N LYS A 115 -13.15 -8.23 9.90
CA LYS A 115 -12.10 -8.99 10.60
C LYS A 115 -11.19 -9.77 9.67
N GLY A 116 -11.55 -9.91 8.38
CA GLY A 116 -10.70 -10.59 7.38
C GLY A 116 -9.29 -10.01 7.30
N VAL A 117 -9.13 -8.71 7.58
CA VAL A 117 -7.82 -8.04 7.63
C VAL A 117 -6.84 -8.64 8.65
N GLU A 118 -7.32 -9.25 9.73
CA GLU A 118 -6.46 -9.80 10.78
C GLU A 118 -5.56 -10.94 10.23
N HIS A 119 -6.00 -11.61 9.16
CA HIS A 119 -5.27 -12.67 8.46
C HIS A 119 -4.21 -12.16 7.48
N LEU A 120 -4.25 -10.87 7.12
CA LEU A 120 -3.37 -10.31 6.10
C LEU A 120 -1.96 -10.03 6.66
N GLN A 121 -0.95 -10.46 5.91
CA GLN A 121 0.44 -10.06 6.09
C GLN A 121 0.90 -9.30 4.85
N GLY A 122 1.19 -8.02 5.01
CA GLY A 122 1.48 -7.15 3.86
C GLY A 122 1.59 -5.68 4.23
N MET A 123 1.87 -4.88 3.21
CA MET A 123 1.78 -3.43 3.25
C MET A 123 0.62 -3.01 2.36
N PHE A 124 -0.38 -2.32 2.90
CA PHE A 124 -1.63 -2.10 2.16
C PHE A 124 -2.43 -0.91 2.66
N SER A 125 -3.10 -0.26 1.71
CA SER A 125 -4.34 0.45 1.95
C SER A 125 -5.37 0.01 0.92
N PHE A 126 -6.61 -0.24 1.33
CA PHE A 126 -7.68 -0.61 0.41
C PHE A 126 -9.00 0.05 0.79
N ALA A 127 -9.91 0.06 -0.19
CA ALA A 127 -11.30 0.43 -0.03
C ALA A 127 -12.19 -0.66 -0.65
N ILE A 128 -13.10 -1.22 0.13
CA ILE A 128 -14.11 -2.18 -0.31
C ILE A 128 -15.48 -1.51 -0.31
N TRP A 129 -16.17 -1.54 -1.45
CA TRP A 129 -17.58 -1.22 -1.54
C TRP A 129 -18.41 -2.51 -1.53
N ASP A 130 -19.17 -2.70 -0.44
CA ASP A 130 -20.13 -3.79 -0.27
C ASP A 130 -21.53 -3.23 -0.59
N ALA A 131 -21.98 -3.45 -1.82
CA ALA A 131 -23.24 -2.90 -2.31
C ALA A 131 -24.47 -3.49 -1.58
N PRO A 132 -24.55 -4.80 -1.28
CA PRO A 132 -25.66 -5.37 -0.52
C PRO A 132 -25.81 -4.76 0.89
N ARG A 133 -24.70 -4.58 1.62
CA ARG A 133 -24.72 -3.95 2.95
C ARG A 133 -24.65 -2.43 2.91
N ARG A 134 -24.49 -1.83 1.73
CA ARG A 134 -24.37 -0.39 1.48
C ARG A 134 -23.32 0.28 2.36
N ARG A 135 -22.14 -0.33 2.49
CA ARG A 135 -21.04 0.19 3.30
C ARG A 135 -19.73 0.24 2.53
N LEU A 136 -18.98 1.30 2.79
CA LEU A 136 -17.63 1.50 2.27
C LEU A 136 -16.64 1.23 3.42
N VAL A 137 -15.71 0.31 3.21
CA VAL A 137 -14.73 -0.12 4.22
C VAL A 137 -13.35 0.26 3.74
N LEU A 138 -12.69 1.17 4.45
CA LEU A 138 -11.32 1.59 4.19
C LEU A 138 -10.40 0.98 5.25
N THR A 139 -9.30 0.37 4.86
CA THR A 139 -8.39 -0.27 5.81
C THR A 139 -6.95 0.07 5.50
N ARG A 140 -6.15 0.30 6.54
CA ARG A 140 -4.72 0.59 6.44
C ARG A 140 -3.90 -0.47 7.19
N ASP A 141 -2.76 -0.85 6.64
CA ASP A 141 -1.89 -1.88 7.21
C ASP A 141 -1.40 -1.56 8.63
N ARG A 142 -0.91 -2.61 9.30
CA ARG A 142 -0.53 -2.63 10.72
C ARG A 142 0.40 -1.48 11.12
N LEU A 143 1.34 -1.11 10.24
CA LEU A 143 2.34 -0.07 10.51
C LEU A 143 2.13 1.21 9.69
N GLY A 144 1.07 1.26 8.87
CA GLY A 144 0.74 2.40 8.02
C GLY A 144 1.75 2.64 6.91
N ILE A 145 2.36 1.58 6.37
CA ILE A 145 3.34 1.67 5.27
C ILE A 145 2.70 2.33 4.04
N LYS A 146 1.48 1.92 3.68
CA LYS A 146 0.75 2.56 2.58
C LYS A 146 -0.10 3.71 3.11
N PRO A 147 -0.08 4.88 2.45
CA PRO A 147 -0.83 6.03 2.91
C PRO A 147 -2.33 5.88 2.61
N LEU A 148 -3.15 6.44 3.49
CA LEU A 148 -4.58 6.55 3.32
C LEU A 148 -5.10 7.72 4.15
N TYR A 149 -5.73 8.67 3.46
CA TYR A 149 -6.31 9.88 4.03
C TYR A 149 -7.79 9.91 3.75
N TYR A 150 -8.53 10.61 4.60
CA TYR A 150 -9.96 10.80 4.45
C TYR A 150 -10.42 12.18 4.94
N ALA A 151 -11.57 12.62 4.46
CA ALA A 151 -12.24 13.82 4.91
C ALA A 151 -13.75 13.55 4.98
N VAL A 152 -14.40 14.03 6.04
CA VAL A 152 -15.85 13.91 6.22
C VAL A 152 -16.44 15.31 6.20
N LYS A 153 -17.42 15.56 5.33
CA LYS A 153 -18.17 16.82 5.28
C LYS A 153 -19.32 16.80 6.29
N ASP A 154 -19.81 17.99 6.63
CA ASP A 154 -20.93 18.18 7.58
C ASP A 154 -22.19 17.41 7.18
N ASP A 155 -22.40 17.20 5.88
CA ASP A 155 -23.53 16.44 5.35
C ASP A 155 -23.33 14.92 5.40
N GLY A 156 -22.22 14.43 5.97
CA GLY A 156 -21.85 13.03 6.07
C GLY A 156 -21.12 12.46 4.84
N SER A 157 -20.85 13.28 3.81
CA SER A 157 -20.07 12.82 2.65
C SER A 157 -18.63 12.49 3.05
N LEU A 158 -18.17 11.31 2.67
CA LEU A 158 -16.80 10.85 2.87
C LEU A 158 -16.01 10.96 1.55
N PHE A 159 -14.81 11.50 1.64
CA PHE A 159 -13.80 11.46 0.60
C PHE A 159 -12.59 10.70 1.13
N PHE A 160 -11.95 9.86 0.30
CA PHE A 160 -10.68 9.24 0.66
C PHE A 160 -9.70 9.23 -0.50
N ALA A 161 -8.40 9.16 -0.19
CA ALA A 161 -7.34 9.05 -1.19
C ALA A 161 -6.02 8.57 -0.58
N SER A 162 -5.14 8.00 -1.42
CA SER A 162 -3.75 7.71 -1.03
C SER A 162 -2.94 8.98 -0.73
N GLU A 163 -3.29 10.13 -1.33
CA GLU A 163 -2.56 11.39 -1.12
C GLU A 163 -3.53 12.58 -1.06
N ILE A 164 -3.20 13.55 -0.20
CA ILE A 164 -4.07 14.70 0.07
C ILE A 164 -4.35 15.54 -1.18
N LYS A 165 -3.41 15.59 -2.14
CA LYS A 165 -3.59 16.39 -3.34
C LYS A 165 -4.82 15.99 -4.17
N ALA A 166 -5.25 14.72 -4.09
CA ALA A 166 -6.48 14.29 -4.77
C ALA A 166 -7.71 15.09 -4.28
N PHE A 167 -7.75 15.48 -3.00
CA PHE A 167 -8.83 16.32 -2.47
C PHE A 167 -8.75 17.77 -2.94
N ILE A 168 -7.53 18.29 -3.08
CA ILE A 168 -7.27 19.68 -3.48
C ILE A 168 -7.62 19.86 -4.96
N GLU A 169 -7.08 19.01 -5.83
CA GLU A 169 -7.31 19.10 -7.28
C GLU A 169 -8.80 18.94 -7.64
N SER A 170 -9.52 18.09 -6.91
CA SER A 170 -10.95 17.85 -7.12
C SER A 170 -11.87 18.88 -6.46
N ASN A 171 -11.32 19.89 -5.79
CA ASN A 171 -12.04 20.84 -4.93
C ASN A 171 -12.95 20.15 -3.89
N ALA A 172 -12.62 18.91 -3.50
CA ALA A 172 -13.33 18.21 -2.44
C ALA A 172 -13.13 18.91 -1.10
N ILE A 173 -11.92 19.43 -0.86
CA ILE A 173 -11.51 20.16 0.34
C ILE A 173 -10.75 21.42 -0.06
N LYS A 174 -11.02 22.52 0.65
CA LYS A 174 -10.28 23.77 0.49
C LYS A 174 -8.93 23.66 1.19
N PRO A 175 -7.82 24.09 0.56
CA PRO A 175 -6.48 23.99 1.16
C PRO A 175 -6.29 25.04 2.27
N GLU A 176 -6.80 24.74 3.46
CA GLU A 176 -6.65 25.58 4.65
C GLU A 176 -5.67 24.96 5.64
N LEU A 177 -4.80 25.79 6.21
CA LEU A 177 -3.79 25.32 7.18
C LEU A 177 -4.45 24.91 8.50
N ASN A 178 -4.05 23.73 8.99
CA ASN A 178 -4.36 23.28 10.33
C ASN A 178 -3.30 23.77 11.32
N TYR A 179 -3.60 24.85 12.03
CA TYR A 179 -2.68 25.43 13.01
C TYR A 179 -2.37 24.51 14.20
N ASN A 180 -3.25 23.55 14.52
CA ASN A 180 -3.00 22.58 15.59
C ASN A 180 -1.87 21.61 15.21
N ALA A 181 -1.81 21.23 13.92
CA ALA A 181 -0.79 20.33 13.40
C ALA A 181 0.52 21.05 13.03
N LEU A 182 0.51 22.39 12.96
CA LEU A 182 1.65 23.18 12.51
C LEU A 182 2.86 23.02 13.43
N ALA A 183 2.66 23.13 14.75
CA ALA A 183 3.74 23.04 15.73
C ALA A 183 4.46 21.67 15.67
N ASP A 184 3.68 20.59 15.58
CA ASP A 184 4.17 19.22 15.43
C ASP A 184 4.98 19.08 14.14
N PHE A 185 4.41 19.52 13.01
CA PHE A 185 5.10 19.48 11.73
C PHE A 185 6.40 20.28 11.71
N THR A 186 6.43 21.49 12.26
CA THR A 186 7.64 22.32 12.29
C THR A 186 8.74 21.72 13.16
N THR A 187 8.36 20.98 14.21
CA THR A 187 9.29 20.34 15.14
C THR A 187 9.83 19.04 14.57
N ASN A 188 8.95 18.19 14.03
CA ASN A 188 9.25 16.81 13.65
C ASN A 188 9.46 16.62 12.14
N ARG A 189 9.17 17.62 11.30
CA ARG A 189 9.11 17.55 9.82
C ARG A 189 8.00 16.63 9.27
N TYR A 190 7.13 16.12 10.13
CA TYR A 190 5.94 15.34 9.82
C TYR A 190 4.88 15.55 10.91
N THR A 191 3.61 15.29 10.62
CA THR A 191 2.57 15.24 11.66
C THR A 191 2.48 13.83 12.23
N SER A 192 2.30 13.73 13.54
CA SER A 192 2.00 12.52 14.29
C SER A 192 0.48 12.31 14.40
N GLY A 193 0.04 11.09 14.69
CA GLY A 193 -1.39 10.78 14.87
C GLY A 193 -2.24 10.88 13.60
N GLU A 194 -3.50 11.28 13.76
CA GLU A 194 -4.48 11.33 12.66
C GLU A 194 -4.52 12.69 11.95
N GLU A 195 -4.10 13.76 12.61
CA GLU A 195 -4.16 15.12 12.05
C GLU A 195 -3.15 15.32 10.91
N THR A 196 -3.53 16.17 9.96
CA THR A 196 -2.67 16.62 8.86
C THR A 196 -2.52 18.13 8.87
N LEU A 197 -1.58 18.65 8.08
CA LEU A 197 -1.44 20.09 7.85
C LEU A 197 -2.66 20.74 7.17
N PHE A 198 -3.57 19.95 6.61
CA PHE A 198 -4.77 20.43 5.93
C PHE A 198 -5.98 20.26 6.84
N ARG A 199 -6.65 21.37 7.15
CA ARG A 199 -7.86 21.38 7.97
C ARG A 199 -8.94 20.49 7.34
N GLY A 200 -9.54 19.62 8.15
CA GLY A 200 -10.61 18.71 7.70
C GLY A 200 -10.11 17.47 6.93
N VAL A 201 -8.80 17.30 6.77
CA VAL A 201 -8.22 16.08 6.20
C VAL A 201 -7.50 15.32 7.30
N MET A 202 -7.93 14.08 7.49
CA MET A 202 -7.41 13.15 8.48
C MET A 202 -6.63 12.02 7.80
N ARG A 203 -5.68 11.46 8.52
CA ARG A 203 -4.93 10.27 8.15
C ARG A 203 -5.51 9.08 8.90
N LEU A 204 -5.92 8.03 8.18
CA LEU A 204 -6.34 6.79 8.84
C LEU A 204 -5.15 6.19 9.59
N LEU A 205 -5.28 5.94 10.89
CA LEU A 205 -4.18 5.44 11.71
C LEU A 205 -3.73 4.03 11.26
N PRO A 206 -2.45 3.65 11.48
CA PRO A 206 -1.98 2.28 11.28
C PRO A 206 -2.85 1.26 12.02
N GLY A 207 -3.12 0.10 11.42
CA GLY A 207 -3.89 -0.96 12.08
C GLY A 207 -5.38 -0.63 12.31
N HIS A 208 -5.94 0.32 11.55
CA HIS A 208 -7.34 0.72 11.65
C HIS A 208 -8.14 0.46 10.36
N THR A 209 -9.43 0.23 10.56
CA THR A 209 -10.47 0.13 9.55
C THR A 209 -11.51 1.22 9.79
N LEU A 210 -11.81 2.02 8.77
CA LEU A 210 -12.89 2.98 8.72
C LEU A 210 -14.07 2.37 7.96
N ILE A 211 -15.24 2.35 8.57
CA ILE A 211 -16.50 1.90 7.98
C ILE A 211 -17.40 3.11 7.82
N TRP A 212 -17.81 3.39 6.60
CA TRP A 212 -18.82 4.38 6.28
C TRP A 212 -20.11 3.72 5.85
N SER A 213 -21.23 4.18 6.41
CA SER A 213 -22.58 3.74 6.05
C SER A 213 -23.55 4.91 6.16
N ASP A 214 -24.06 5.37 5.02
CA ASP A 214 -25.10 6.40 4.91
C ASP A 214 -24.84 7.67 5.74
N GLY A 215 -23.60 8.16 5.70
CA GLY A 215 -23.18 9.40 6.39
C GLY A 215 -22.58 9.20 7.78
N GLN A 216 -22.63 7.98 8.31
CA GLN A 216 -22.01 7.64 9.58
C GLN A 216 -20.64 7.00 9.34
N VAL A 217 -19.64 7.47 10.09
CA VAL A 217 -18.28 6.92 10.09
C VAL A 217 -18.03 6.23 11.42
N HIS A 218 -17.55 4.99 11.37
CA HIS A 218 -17.05 4.25 12.50
C HIS A 218 -15.60 3.83 12.22
N ILE A 219 -14.71 3.98 13.20
CA ILE A 219 -13.31 3.59 13.05
C ILE A 219 -12.99 2.57 14.14
N GLU A 220 -12.48 1.41 13.71
CA GLU A 220 -12.09 0.31 14.58
C GLU A 220 -10.60 0.03 14.42
N ARG A 221 -9.93 -0.23 15.54
CA ARG A 221 -8.55 -0.71 15.54
C ARG A 221 -8.55 -2.23 15.50
N TYR A 222 -8.02 -2.82 14.43
CA TYR A 222 -7.89 -4.27 14.30
C TYR A 222 -6.52 -4.78 14.76
N TRP A 223 -5.52 -3.89 14.86
CA TRP A 223 -4.17 -4.28 15.26
C TRP A 223 -3.45 -3.17 16.04
N ASP A 224 -2.64 -3.58 17.01
CA ASP A 224 -1.68 -2.73 17.70
C ASP A 224 -0.44 -3.55 18.09
N VAL A 225 0.68 -2.86 18.31
CA VAL A 225 1.88 -3.49 18.84
C VAL A 225 1.69 -3.80 20.33
N SER A 226 1.88 -5.06 20.70
CA SER A 226 1.87 -5.46 22.11
C SER A 226 3.26 -5.33 22.71
N PHE A 227 3.37 -4.53 23.79
CA PHE A 227 4.57 -4.44 24.62
C PHE A 227 4.51 -5.38 25.85
N SER A 228 3.60 -6.36 25.84
CA SER A 228 3.54 -7.37 26.89
C SER A 228 4.86 -8.12 26.99
N LYS A 229 5.36 -8.33 28.21
CA LYS A 229 6.57 -9.13 28.42
C LYS A 229 6.29 -10.57 27.97
N PRO A 230 7.21 -11.20 27.20
CA PRO A 230 7.05 -12.60 26.85
C PRO A 230 7.01 -13.46 28.12
N ALA A 231 6.21 -14.52 28.10
CA ALA A 231 6.05 -15.43 29.24
C ALA A 231 7.37 -16.10 29.66
N GLN A 232 8.29 -16.27 28.71
CA GLN A 232 9.62 -16.82 28.93
C GLN A 232 10.66 -15.94 28.22
N ARG A 233 11.78 -15.69 28.91
CA ARG A 233 12.95 -15.04 28.32
C ARG A 233 13.81 -16.11 27.65
N LEU A 234 14.11 -15.92 26.38
CA LEU A 234 15.05 -16.75 25.64
C LEU A 234 16.50 -16.37 25.98
N SER A 235 17.45 -17.26 25.71
CA SER A 235 18.87 -16.95 25.68
C SER A 235 19.21 -16.05 24.49
N ASP A 236 20.36 -15.36 24.56
CA ASP A 236 20.82 -14.49 23.48
C ASP A 236 21.00 -15.27 22.17
N GLN A 237 21.46 -16.52 22.24
CA GLN A 237 21.64 -17.39 21.07
C GLN A 237 20.30 -17.70 20.40
N GLU A 238 19.27 -18.07 21.19
CA GLU A 238 17.93 -18.33 20.67
C GLU A 238 17.29 -17.07 20.06
N TYR A 239 17.54 -15.88 20.62
CA TYR A 239 17.09 -14.63 20.00
C TYR A 239 17.76 -14.37 18.66
N ILE A 240 19.07 -14.61 18.55
CA ILE A 240 19.84 -14.41 17.32
C ILE A 240 19.32 -15.36 16.22
N GLU A 241 19.15 -16.64 16.54
CA GLU A 241 18.64 -17.65 15.61
C GLU A 241 17.24 -17.30 15.13
N ARG A 242 16.33 -17.02 16.07
CA ARG A 242 14.95 -16.66 15.74
C ARG A 242 14.84 -15.38 14.93
N PHE A 243 15.65 -14.36 15.25
CA PHE A 243 15.71 -13.15 14.43
C PHE A 243 16.21 -13.46 13.02
N GLY A 244 17.25 -14.28 12.89
CA GLY A 244 17.80 -14.69 11.60
C GLY A 244 16.76 -15.36 10.70
N GLU A 245 15.97 -16.29 11.26
CA GLU A 245 14.86 -16.96 10.56
C GLU A 245 13.77 -15.96 10.14
N LEU A 246 13.27 -15.14 11.08
CA LEU A 246 12.22 -14.17 10.80
C LEU A 246 12.66 -13.10 9.78
N PHE A 247 13.91 -12.65 9.87
CA PHE A 247 14.48 -11.69 8.95
C PHE A 247 14.65 -12.29 7.54
N HIS A 248 15.14 -13.54 7.47
CA HIS A 248 15.23 -14.28 6.22
C HIS A 248 13.87 -14.44 5.53
N ASP A 249 12.85 -14.87 6.27
CA ASP A 249 11.51 -15.08 5.75
C ASP A 249 10.81 -13.77 5.36
N CYS A 250 11.04 -12.71 6.14
CA CYS A 250 10.61 -11.37 5.79
C CYS A 250 11.18 -10.94 4.45
N VAL A 251 12.51 -11.01 4.25
CA VAL A 251 13.13 -10.65 2.97
C VAL A 251 12.59 -11.52 1.84
N LYS A 252 12.53 -12.85 2.02
CA LYS A 252 12.02 -13.79 1.02
C LYS A 252 10.61 -13.45 0.55
N SER A 253 9.71 -13.12 1.49
CA SER A 253 8.32 -12.77 1.18
C SER A 253 8.18 -11.47 0.37
N HIS A 254 9.12 -10.53 0.53
CA HIS A 254 9.16 -9.25 -0.22
C HIS A 254 9.79 -9.38 -1.61
N LEU A 255 10.23 -10.58 -2.03
CA LEU A 255 10.71 -10.84 -3.39
C LEU A 255 9.58 -11.23 -4.36
N MET A 256 8.32 -11.14 -3.92
CA MET A 256 7.14 -11.41 -4.74
C MET A 256 6.94 -10.32 -5.80
N SER A 257 7.40 -10.57 -7.03
CA SER A 257 7.28 -9.62 -8.15
C SER A 257 7.34 -10.33 -9.51
N ASP A 258 6.51 -9.90 -10.46
CA ASP A 258 6.57 -10.33 -11.87
C ASP A 258 7.41 -9.36 -12.74
N VAL A 259 7.94 -8.30 -12.13
CA VAL A 259 8.85 -7.32 -12.75
C VAL A 259 10.24 -7.35 -12.08
N PRO A 260 11.31 -6.87 -12.75
CA PRO A 260 12.64 -6.82 -12.16
C PRO A 260 12.67 -6.05 -10.84
N LEU A 261 13.43 -6.59 -9.87
CA LEU A 261 13.59 -6.00 -8.55
C LEU A 261 14.84 -5.12 -8.49
N GLY A 262 14.72 -4.01 -7.76
CA GLY A 262 15.84 -3.16 -7.42
C GLY A 262 15.97 -3.00 -5.91
N MET A 263 17.15 -2.61 -5.45
CA MET A 263 17.37 -2.32 -4.04
C MET A 263 18.12 -1.00 -3.83
N PHE A 264 17.72 -0.28 -2.78
CA PHE A 264 18.44 0.89 -2.30
C PHE A 264 19.53 0.45 -1.33
N LEU A 265 20.79 0.73 -1.68
CA LEU A 265 21.95 0.34 -0.88
C LEU A 265 22.68 1.59 -0.37
N SER A 266 22.59 1.87 0.94
CA SER A 266 23.25 3.02 1.55
C SER A 266 24.67 2.70 2.04
N GLY A 267 24.99 1.41 2.18
CA GLY A 267 26.19 0.92 2.87
C GLY A 267 26.04 0.86 4.39
N GLY A 268 24.89 1.27 4.93
CA GLY A 268 24.54 1.04 6.34
C GLY A 268 24.18 -0.42 6.61
N ILE A 269 24.18 -0.80 7.90
CA ILE A 269 23.94 -2.18 8.35
C ILE A 269 22.59 -2.73 7.87
N ASP A 270 21.52 -1.92 7.91
CA ASP A 270 20.17 -2.37 7.54
C ASP A 270 20.07 -2.75 6.06
N SER A 271 20.44 -1.81 5.18
CA SER A 271 20.41 -2.05 3.73
C SER A 271 21.37 -3.15 3.30
N SER A 272 22.52 -3.28 3.97
CA SER A 272 23.52 -4.32 3.67
C SER A 272 23.06 -5.70 4.15
N ALA A 273 22.35 -5.78 5.29
CA ALA A 273 21.78 -7.03 5.78
C ALA A 273 20.68 -7.54 4.84
N ILE A 274 19.79 -6.66 4.38
CA ILE A 274 18.78 -7.00 3.36
C ILE A 274 19.48 -7.46 2.07
N ALA A 275 20.51 -6.74 1.61
CA ALA A 275 21.28 -7.12 0.42
C ALA A 275 21.87 -8.52 0.55
N ALA A 276 22.48 -8.83 1.69
CA ALA A 276 23.17 -10.09 1.94
C ALA A 276 22.22 -11.30 2.00
N VAL A 277 20.98 -11.10 2.48
CA VAL A 277 19.95 -12.14 2.43
C VAL A 277 19.39 -12.27 1.03
N MET A 278 19.05 -11.15 0.39
CA MET A 278 18.49 -11.10 -0.96
C MET A 278 19.42 -11.78 -1.98
N SER A 279 20.74 -11.56 -1.91
CA SER A 279 21.70 -12.14 -2.85
C SER A 279 21.78 -13.68 -2.78
N ARG A 280 21.36 -14.29 -1.67
CA ARG A 280 21.30 -15.76 -1.51
C ARG A 280 19.99 -16.35 -2.03
N LEU A 281 18.95 -15.53 -2.12
CA LEU A 281 17.59 -15.94 -2.52
C LEU A 281 17.33 -15.72 -4.01
N VAL A 282 17.90 -14.66 -4.57
CA VAL A 282 17.73 -14.26 -5.97
C VAL A 282 18.72 -15.03 -6.84
N LYS A 283 18.22 -15.73 -7.86
CA LYS A 283 19.07 -16.42 -8.85
C LYS A 283 19.67 -15.42 -9.83
N ALA A 284 20.84 -15.75 -10.41
CA ALA A 284 21.58 -14.87 -11.33
C ALA A 284 20.76 -14.32 -12.52
N ASP A 285 19.72 -15.03 -12.96
CA ASP A 285 18.86 -14.62 -14.09
C ASP A 285 17.78 -13.58 -13.71
N GLN A 286 17.59 -13.28 -12.42
CA GLN A 286 16.74 -12.17 -11.98
C GLN A 286 17.60 -10.90 -11.93
N ASN A 287 17.34 -9.97 -12.85
CA ASN A 287 18.05 -8.70 -12.98
C ASN A 287 17.90 -7.83 -11.71
N LEU A 288 18.81 -8.01 -10.75
CA LEU A 288 18.89 -7.18 -9.55
C LEU A 288 19.63 -5.88 -9.85
N PHE A 289 18.92 -4.76 -9.74
CA PHE A 289 19.52 -3.44 -9.88
C PHE A 289 19.82 -2.82 -8.51
N CYS A 290 21.10 -2.57 -8.23
CA CYS A 290 21.50 -1.85 -7.02
C CYS A 290 21.73 -0.37 -7.33
N ARG A 291 21.08 0.52 -6.56
CA ARG A 291 21.38 1.96 -6.58
C ARG A 291 22.05 2.37 -5.28
N PHE A 292 23.30 2.82 -5.37
CA PHE A 292 24.03 3.40 -4.25
C PHE A 292 23.54 4.82 -3.97
N CYS A 293 22.94 5.03 -2.81
CA CYS A 293 22.56 6.37 -2.34
C CYS A 293 23.67 6.92 -1.44
N ARG A 294 24.78 7.36 -2.05
CA ARG A 294 25.70 8.34 -1.41
C ARG A 294 25.64 9.61 -2.22
N GLU A 295 25.46 10.76 -1.56
CA GLU A 295 25.68 12.06 -2.19
C GLU A 295 27.06 12.05 -2.87
N GLY A 296 27.07 12.20 -4.20
CA GLY A 296 28.29 12.23 -5.01
C GLY A 296 28.66 10.95 -5.77
N PHE A 297 28.00 9.80 -5.56
CA PHE A 297 28.29 8.58 -6.33
C PHE A 297 27.07 8.12 -7.16
N LYS A 298 27.00 8.55 -8.42
CA LYS A 298 26.10 7.97 -9.42
C LYS A 298 26.80 6.79 -10.11
N ARG A 299 26.62 5.57 -9.61
CA ARG A 299 26.86 4.35 -10.40
C ARG A 299 25.66 3.44 -10.28
N THR A 300 25.00 3.20 -11.40
CA THR A 300 24.15 2.04 -11.64
C THR A 300 25.07 0.88 -12.01
N GLY A 301 24.95 -0.26 -11.34
CA GLY A 301 25.69 -1.46 -11.67
C GLY A 301 24.85 -2.70 -11.34
N VAL A 302 24.93 -3.71 -12.20
CA VAL A 302 24.52 -5.07 -11.87
C VAL A 302 25.49 -5.58 -10.81
N CYS A 303 24.99 -6.16 -9.72
CA CYS A 303 25.86 -6.89 -8.79
C CYS A 303 26.31 -8.18 -9.49
N GLU A 304 27.41 -8.12 -10.22
CA GLU A 304 28.12 -9.32 -10.66
C GLU A 304 28.85 -9.92 -9.46
N ASP A 305 28.66 -11.22 -9.26
CA ASP A 305 29.30 -12.03 -8.25
C ASP A 305 30.83 -12.04 -8.50
N ARG A 306 31.57 -11.12 -7.86
CA ARG A 306 33.03 -11.11 -7.92
C ARG A 306 33.60 -11.98 -6.82
N GLY A 307 33.47 -13.30 -7.03
CA GLY A 307 34.48 -14.22 -6.56
C GLY A 307 35.81 -13.90 -7.23
N SER A 308 36.83 -13.62 -6.40
CA SER A 308 38.26 -13.48 -6.73
C SER A 308 38.74 -12.20 -7.45
N GLY A 309 39.75 -11.57 -6.83
CA GLY A 309 40.77 -10.76 -7.50
C GLY A 309 40.40 -9.32 -7.85
N LEU A 310 40.93 -8.36 -7.09
CA LEU A 310 41.24 -7.03 -7.63
C LEU A 310 42.16 -7.19 -8.85
N PRO A 311 41.98 -6.35 -9.88
CA PRO A 311 43.15 -5.56 -10.26
C PRO A 311 42.82 -4.08 -10.49
N ASP A 312 43.85 -3.28 -10.20
CA ASP A 312 44.03 -1.89 -10.57
C ASP A 312 43.78 -1.64 -12.07
N GLY A 313 43.29 -0.45 -12.40
CA GLY A 313 43.39 0.08 -13.78
C GLY A 313 42.16 0.84 -14.24
N ALA A 314 42.34 2.15 -14.42
CA ALA A 314 41.33 3.09 -14.88
C ALA A 314 41.05 2.99 -16.40
N SER A 315 39.81 3.24 -16.80
CA SER A 315 39.52 4.02 -18.02
C SER A 315 38.22 4.80 -17.83
N ARG A 316 38.35 6.13 -17.88
CA ARG A 316 37.24 7.09 -17.98
C ARG A 316 36.70 7.01 -19.40
N ASP A 317 35.46 6.60 -19.58
CA ASP A 317 34.66 7.08 -20.71
C ASP A 317 33.37 7.68 -20.17
N ASN A 318 33.12 8.90 -20.59
CA ASN A 318 32.14 9.83 -20.09
C ASN A 318 31.34 10.26 -21.30
N SER A 319 30.36 9.44 -21.70
CA SER A 319 29.43 9.84 -22.76
C SER A 319 28.00 9.33 -22.50
N GLN A 320 27.11 10.33 -22.47
CA GLN A 320 25.65 10.31 -22.48
C GLN A 320 24.90 10.27 -21.13
N PRO A 321 24.24 11.40 -20.76
CA PRO A 321 23.28 11.43 -19.67
C PRO A 321 21.95 10.86 -20.15
N GLY A 322 21.68 9.60 -19.81
CA GLY A 322 20.31 9.08 -19.83
C GLY A 322 19.51 9.79 -18.74
N THR A 323 18.57 10.62 -19.15
CA THR A 323 17.49 11.14 -18.29
C THR A 323 16.66 9.95 -17.80
N ILE A 324 16.59 9.74 -16.48
CA ILE A 324 15.76 8.70 -15.88
C ILE A 324 14.96 9.32 -14.72
N LEU A 325 13.63 9.17 -14.84
CA LEU A 325 12.56 9.51 -13.92
C LEU A 325 12.71 8.86 -12.54
#